data_AF-A0A2M7IN23-F1
#
_entry.id   AF-A0A2M7IN23-F1
#
_cell.length_a   1.000
_cell.length_b   1.000
_cell.length_c   1.000
_cell.angle_alpha   90.00
_cell.angle_beta   90.00
_cell.angle_gamma   90.00
#
_symmetry.space_group_name_H-M   'P 1'
#
loop_
_entity.id
_entity.type
_entity.pdbx_description
1 polymer ?
#
loop_
_entity_poly.entity_id
_entity_poly.type
_entity_poly.pdbx_seq_one_letter_code
_entity_poly.pdbx_strand_id
1 'polypeptide(L)'
;MEGTKHEKVILVILAYLIGFTSALIAYGIKPTPNYLPFENELGLTSGLENTDFVDKQNIQQPNATIATNQSTNELVTYHDGRLSVHSDNGDFLLSINKDQVDTEQLIEFKDYGIHYSNKSPFYLVSADKKFIYFCEQHGEKDNCSNFIFDVKSSNMHFVNNEKQKIVTPRQVAEKAYWREDDILVVGDLTSVNSDTPWKVIKK
;
A
#
# COMPACT_ATOMS: atom_id res chain seq x y z
N MET A 1 47.99 17.88 -33.40
CA MET A 1 47.22 16.63 -33.55
C MET A 1 45.90 16.95 -34.21
N GLU A 2 45.88 16.96 -35.54
CA GLU A 2 44.67 17.17 -36.35
C GLU A 2 43.95 15.83 -36.53
N GLY A 3 43.10 15.49 -35.55
CA GLY A 3 42.09 14.47 -35.76
C GLY A 3 41.11 14.97 -36.83
N THR A 4 40.99 14.22 -37.92
CA THR A 4 40.10 14.55 -39.05
C THR A 4 38.70 14.86 -38.52
N LYS A 5 37.98 15.80 -39.12
CA LYS A 5 36.66 16.29 -38.62
C LYS A 5 35.68 15.16 -38.24
N HIS A 6 35.81 14.00 -38.87
CA HIS A 6 35.03 12.79 -38.59
C HIS A 6 35.32 12.16 -37.22
N GLU A 7 36.57 12.19 -36.75
CA GLU A 7 36.98 11.61 -35.47
C GLU A 7 36.35 12.36 -34.28
N LYS A 8 36.31 13.69 -34.37
CA LYS A 8 35.66 14.54 -33.34
C LYS A 8 34.16 14.30 -33.26
N VAL A 9 33.51 14.04 -34.39
CA VAL A 9 32.06 13.76 -34.44
C VAL A 9 31.75 12.40 -33.79
N ILE A 10 32.58 11.39 -34.04
CA ILE A 10 32.41 10.06 -33.44
C ILE A 10 32.52 10.11 -31.92
N LEU A 11 33.47 10.89 -31.38
CA LEU A 11 33.64 11.05 -29.94
C LEU A 11 32.43 11.74 -29.27
N VAL A 12 31.84 12.74 -29.93
CA VAL A 12 30.64 13.41 -29.41
C VAL A 12 29.44 12.47 -29.41
N ILE A 13 29.27 11.66 -30.45
CA ILE A 13 28.18 10.66 -30.52
C ILE A 13 28.34 9.60 -29.43
N LEU A 14 29.56 9.10 -29.20
CA LEU A 14 29.83 8.12 -28.15
C LEU A 14 29.56 8.69 -26.75
N ALA A 15 29.98 9.93 -26.47
CA ALA A 15 29.70 10.58 -25.21
C ALA A 15 28.18 10.76 -24.98
N TYR A 16 27.43 11.10 -26.03
CA TYR A 16 25.97 11.18 -25.97
C TYR A 16 25.32 9.82 -25.68
N LEU A 17 25.76 8.75 -26.34
CA LEU A 17 25.23 7.40 -26.11
C LEU A 17 25.52 6.89 -24.70
N ILE A 18 26.70 7.16 -24.17
CA ILE A 18 27.07 6.78 -22.79
C ILE A 18 26.26 7.61 -21.79
N GLY A 19 26.14 8.93 -22.00
CA GLY A 19 25.33 9.80 -21.16
C GLY A 19 23.85 9.40 -21.16
N PHE A 20 23.29 9.11 -22.34
CA PHE A 20 21.90 8.72 -22.50
C PHE A 20 21.59 7.35 -21.88
N THR A 21 22.46 6.35 -22.07
CA THR A 21 22.28 5.02 -21.45
C THR A 21 22.45 5.05 -19.94
N SER A 22 23.41 5.83 -19.41
CA SER A 22 23.59 6.01 -17.97
C SER A 22 22.40 6.73 -17.32
N ALA A 23 21.82 7.74 -17.98
CA ALA A 23 20.59 8.39 -17.53
C ALA A 23 19.38 7.43 -17.57
N LEU A 24 19.26 6.59 -18.61
CA LEU A 24 18.23 5.56 -18.68
C LEU A 24 18.36 4.50 -17.57
N ILE A 25 19.56 4.13 -17.15
CA ILE A 25 19.75 3.20 -16.03
C ILE A 25 19.42 3.88 -14.70
N ALA A 26 19.84 5.14 -14.51
CA ALA A 26 19.60 5.88 -13.27
C ALA A 26 18.13 6.27 -13.05
N TYR A 27 17.38 6.56 -14.12
CA TYR A 27 15.99 6.98 -14.04
C TYR A 27 14.96 5.94 -14.53
N GLY A 28 15.37 5.00 -15.38
CA GLY A 28 14.47 4.05 -16.05
C GLY A 28 14.32 2.69 -15.37
N ILE A 29 15.11 2.38 -14.33
CA ILE A 29 14.93 1.17 -13.53
C ILE A 29 14.43 1.58 -12.15
N LYS A 30 13.16 1.98 -12.08
CA LYS A 30 12.42 1.82 -10.82
C LYS A 30 12.25 0.32 -10.63
N PRO A 31 12.54 -0.24 -9.44
CA PRO A 31 12.32 -1.65 -9.19
C PRO A 31 10.84 -1.94 -9.43
N THR A 32 10.54 -2.66 -10.52
CA THR A 32 9.26 -3.32 -10.66
C THR A 32 9.15 -4.24 -9.44
N PRO A 33 8.19 -4.04 -8.52
CA PRO A 33 7.91 -5.07 -7.55
C PRO A 33 7.55 -6.30 -8.38
N ASN A 34 8.35 -7.35 -8.25
CA ASN A 34 8.04 -8.63 -8.86
C ASN A 34 6.65 -9.03 -8.36
N TYR A 35 5.64 -8.76 -9.15
CA TYR A 35 4.33 -9.38 -9.02
C TYR A 35 4.56 -10.85 -9.31
N LEU A 36 4.86 -11.58 -8.25
CA LEU A 36 4.70 -13.01 -8.28
C LEU A 36 3.21 -13.26 -8.54
N PRO A 37 2.87 -14.10 -9.54
CA PRO A 37 1.51 -14.54 -9.70
C PRO A 37 1.07 -15.25 -8.41
N PHE A 38 -0.25 -15.26 -8.20
CA PHE A 38 -0.95 -15.90 -7.09
C PHE A 38 -0.27 -17.18 -6.56
N GLU A 39 -0.42 -17.36 -5.24
CA GLU A 39 -0.06 -18.55 -4.44
C GLU A 39 1.29 -18.47 -3.70
N ASN A 40 1.29 -17.72 -2.61
CA ASN A 40 1.79 -18.13 -1.29
C ASN A 40 1.19 -17.16 -0.26
N GLU A 41 -0.15 -17.21 -0.12
CA GLU A 41 -0.86 -16.42 0.89
C GLU A 41 -0.92 -17.21 2.19
N LEU A 42 -0.41 -16.63 3.27
CA LEU A 42 -0.61 -17.20 4.59
C LEU A 42 -2.01 -16.81 5.07
N GLY A 43 -2.97 -17.72 4.87
CA GLY A 43 -4.34 -17.52 5.34
C GLY A 43 -4.43 -17.73 6.85
N LEU A 44 -4.81 -16.68 7.59
CA LEU A 44 -5.26 -16.85 8.98
C LEU A 44 -6.73 -17.28 8.99
N THR A 45 -6.98 -18.59 9.02
CA THR A 45 -8.29 -19.12 9.39
C THR A 45 -8.38 -19.17 10.91
N SER A 46 -8.89 -18.11 11.54
CA SER A 46 -9.26 -18.17 12.96
C SER A 46 -10.53 -19.02 13.10
N GLY A 47 -10.35 -20.33 13.30
CA GLY A 47 -11.38 -21.19 13.85
C GLY A 47 -11.48 -20.96 15.34
N LEU A 48 -12.57 -20.35 15.79
CA LEU A 48 -13.01 -20.41 17.18
C LEU A 48 -14.54 -20.30 17.22
N GLU A 49 -15.20 -21.44 16.96
CA GLU A 49 -16.48 -21.74 17.58
C GLU A 49 -16.21 -22.05 19.05
N ASN A 50 -16.58 -21.16 19.96
CA ASN A 50 -17.59 -21.45 21.00
C ASN A 50 -17.69 -20.37 22.09
N THR A 51 -18.98 -20.09 22.37
CA THR A 51 -19.62 -19.82 23.67
C THR A 51 -19.24 -18.58 24.48
N ASP A 52 -20.25 -17.71 24.62
CA ASP A 52 -20.66 -17.00 25.84
C ASP A 52 -19.55 -16.54 26.79
N PHE A 53 -19.21 -15.25 26.75
CA PHE A 53 -19.12 -14.43 27.97
C PHE A 53 -19.24 -12.95 27.57
N VAL A 54 -20.38 -12.36 27.93
CA VAL A 54 -20.56 -10.90 27.98
C VAL A 54 -19.75 -10.42 29.18
N ASP A 55 -18.67 -9.69 28.94
CA ASP A 55 -18.20 -8.73 29.93
C ASP A 55 -17.88 -7.40 29.26
N LYS A 56 -18.52 -6.36 29.79
CA LYS A 56 -18.40 -4.97 29.35
C LYS A 56 -17.12 -4.42 29.94
N GLN A 57 -16.02 -4.43 29.18
CA GLN A 57 -14.90 -3.54 29.46
C GLN A 57 -14.77 -2.49 28.37
N ASN A 58 -15.08 -1.27 28.83
CA ASN A 58 -14.88 0.03 28.23
C ASN A 58 -13.40 0.21 27.84
N ILE A 59 -13.06 -0.11 26.59
CA ILE A 59 -11.81 0.34 25.98
C ILE A 59 -12.17 1.57 25.15
N GLN A 60 -11.74 2.73 25.62
CA GLN A 60 -11.80 3.99 24.91
C GLN A 60 -11.08 3.81 23.56
N GLN A 61 -11.85 3.69 22.47
CA GLN A 61 -11.34 3.67 21.11
C GLN A 61 -10.57 4.98 20.83
N PRO A 62 -9.33 4.93 20.33
CA PRO A 62 -8.85 6.01 19.48
C PRO A 62 -9.68 5.97 18.20
N ASN A 63 -10.38 7.07 17.90
CA ASN A 63 -11.31 7.24 16.79
C ASN A 63 -10.86 6.51 15.51
N ALA A 64 -11.52 5.38 15.20
CA ALA A 64 -11.50 4.83 13.86
C ALA A 64 -12.39 5.73 12.99
N THR A 65 -11.79 6.44 12.03
CA THR A 65 -12.55 7.30 11.10
C THR A 65 -13.26 6.40 10.08
N ILE A 66 -14.50 6.01 10.37
CA ILE A 66 -15.44 5.63 9.31
C ILE A 66 -15.79 6.97 8.64
N ALA A 67 -15.04 7.36 7.61
CA ALA A 67 -15.18 8.67 7.00
C ALA A 67 -16.50 8.78 6.21
N THR A 68 -17.50 9.37 6.86
CA THR A 68 -18.56 10.14 6.20
C THR A 68 -18.15 11.61 6.19
N ASN A 69 -18.10 12.19 4.98
CA ASN A 69 -18.04 13.62 4.63
C ASN A 69 -16.67 14.32 4.55
N GLN A 70 -16.26 14.52 3.29
CA GLN A 70 -15.47 15.60 2.68
C GLN A 70 -14.87 16.65 3.64
N SER A 71 -13.56 16.55 3.87
CA SER A 71 -12.70 17.63 4.34
C SER A 71 -11.58 17.84 3.31
N THR A 72 -11.38 19.08 2.85
CA THR A 72 -10.48 19.44 1.73
C THR A 72 -9.00 19.55 2.12
N ASN A 73 -8.58 18.98 3.26
CA ASN A 73 -7.19 19.07 3.74
C ASN A 73 -6.75 17.80 4.51
N GLU A 74 -7.35 16.66 4.16
CA GLU A 74 -7.09 15.39 4.81
C GLU A 74 -6.01 14.63 4.04
N LEU A 75 -4.96 14.16 4.74
CA LEU A 75 -3.87 13.37 4.16
C LEU A 75 -4.39 12.16 3.37
N VAL A 76 -5.53 11.60 3.80
CA VAL A 76 -6.19 10.48 3.14
C VAL A 76 -7.64 10.87 2.90
N THR A 77 -8.16 10.60 1.71
CA THR A 77 -9.56 10.83 1.36
C THR A 77 -10.18 9.55 0.81
N TYR A 78 -11.43 9.29 1.19
CA TYR A 78 -12.25 8.29 0.50
C TYR A 78 -13.48 8.97 -0.07
N HIS A 79 -13.51 9.17 -1.38
CA HIS A 79 -14.57 9.90 -2.07
C HIS A 79 -14.89 9.24 -3.41
N ASP A 80 -16.18 9.14 -3.77
CA ASP A 80 -16.65 8.51 -5.01
C ASP A 80 -16.01 7.14 -5.31
N GLY A 81 -15.85 6.32 -4.27
CA GLY A 81 -15.22 5.02 -4.41
C GLY A 81 -13.71 5.06 -4.63
N ARG A 82 -13.02 6.15 -4.31
CA ARG A 82 -11.57 6.29 -4.49
C ARG A 82 -10.90 6.58 -3.15
N LEU A 83 -10.01 5.71 -2.72
CA LEU A 83 -9.12 5.93 -1.57
C LEU A 83 -7.84 6.58 -2.08
N SER A 84 -7.63 7.85 -1.74
CA SER A 84 -6.47 8.64 -2.21
C SER A 84 -5.67 9.20 -1.05
N VAL A 85 -4.39 9.48 -1.31
CA VAL A 85 -3.46 10.15 -0.38
C VAL A 85 -3.01 11.44 -1.01
N HIS A 86 -3.11 12.53 -0.26
CA HIS A 86 -2.64 13.85 -0.65
C HIS A 86 -1.38 14.18 0.15
N SER A 87 -0.23 14.17 -0.51
CA SER A 87 1.08 14.38 0.13
C SER A 87 1.90 15.43 -0.60
N ASP A 88 3.00 15.88 0.00
CA ASP A 88 3.95 16.78 -0.65
C ASP A 88 4.56 16.18 -1.93
N ASN A 89 4.58 14.85 -2.06
CA ASN A 89 5.05 14.13 -3.23
C ASN A 89 3.99 14.02 -4.34
N GLY A 90 2.79 14.55 -4.11
CA GLY A 90 1.64 14.50 -5.00
C GLY A 90 0.48 13.67 -4.46
N ASP A 91 -0.49 13.48 -5.34
CA ASP A 91 -1.72 12.71 -5.09
C ASP A 91 -1.54 11.27 -5.56
N PHE A 92 -1.84 10.32 -4.68
CA PHE A 92 -1.72 8.89 -4.94
C PHE A 92 -3.05 8.20 -4.72
N LEU A 93 -3.58 7.55 -5.74
CA LEU A 93 -4.74 6.68 -5.59
C LEU A 93 -4.28 5.31 -5.06
N LEU A 94 -4.76 4.93 -3.88
CA LEU A 94 -4.40 3.67 -3.23
C LEU A 94 -5.32 2.53 -3.61
N SER A 95 -6.63 2.78 -3.69
CA SER A 95 -7.63 1.74 -3.94
C SER A 95 -8.91 2.32 -4.54
N ILE A 96 -9.66 1.51 -5.29
CA ILE A 96 -10.97 1.88 -5.84
C ILE A 96 -12.07 0.91 -5.41
N ASN A 97 -13.30 1.39 -5.35
CA ASN A 97 -14.49 0.55 -5.33
C ASN A 97 -14.94 0.29 -6.77
N LYS A 98 -14.81 -0.97 -7.22
CA LYS A 98 -15.12 -1.37 -8.60
C LYS A 98 -16.59 -1.16 -9.00
N ASP A 99 -17.50 -1.13 -8.02
CA ASP A 99 -18.94 -0.96 -8.29
C ASP A 99 -19.31 0.53 -8.45
N GLN A 100 -18.40 1.43 -8.07
CA GLN A 100 -18.60 2.88 -8.11
C GLN A 100 -17.71 3.56 -9.16
N VAL A 101 -16.61 2.92 -9.55
CA VAL A 101 -15.60 3.47 -10.45
C VAL A 101 -15.46 2.56 -11.67
N ASP A 102 -15.72 3.13 -12.85
CA ASP A 102 -15.48 2.47 -14.13
C ASP A 102 -13.97 2.29 -14.35
N THR A 103 -13.53 1.04 -14.35
CA THR A 103 -12.13 0.66 -14.49
C THR A 103 -11.55 0.94 -15.89
N GLU A 104 -12.38 1.18 -16.89
CA GLU A 104 -11.91 1.53 -18.24
C GLU A 104 -11.47 3.01 -18.34
N GLN A 105 -11.91 3.85 -17.39
CA GLN A 105 -11.54 5.28 -17.30
C GLN A 105 -10.22 5.50 -16.52
N LEU A 106 -9.58 4.41 -16.13
CA LEU A 106 -8.41 4.38 -15.27
C LEU A 106 -7.13 4.32 -16.10
N ILE A 107 -6.85 5.41 -16.84
CA ILE A 107 -5.72 5.53 -17.76
C ILE A 107 -4.36 5.68 -17.03
N GLU A 108 -4.36 6.09 -15.76
CA GLU A 108 -3.17 6.37 -14.93
C GLU A 108 -2.54 5.15 -14.23
N PHE A 109 -3.00 3.94 -14.51
CA PHE A 109 -2.75 2.76 -13.65
C PHE A 109 -1.58 1.86 -14.07
N LYS A 110 -0.75 2.33 -15.01
CA LYS A 110 0.28 1.48 -15.62
C LYS A 110 1.41 1.06 -14.67
N ASP A 111 1.66 1.81 -13.60
CA ASP A 111 2.90 1.64 -12.82
C ASP A 111 2.72 0.83 -11.51
N TYR A 112 1.51 0.80 -10.93
CA TYR A 112 1.25 0.15 -9.63
C TYR A 112 0.19 -0.96 -9.67
N GLY A 113 -0.49 -1.14 -10.80
CA GLY A 113 -1.63 -2.07 -10.92
C GLY A 113 -2.91 -1.48 -10.32
N ILE A 114 -4.07 -1.97 -10.79
CA ILE A 114 -5.37 -1.53 -10.27
C ILE A 114 -5.65 -2.28 -8.97
N HIS A 115 -5.55 -1.54 -7.88
CA HIS A 115 -5.93 -1.92 -6.54
C HIS A 115 -7.43 -1.65 -6.35
N TYR A 116 -8.25 -2.71 -6.25
CA TYR A 116 -9.70 -2.56 -6.16
C TYR A 116 -10.28 -3.39 -5.02
N SER A 117 -11.40 -2.91 -4.51
CA SER A 117 -12.23 -3.62 -3.56
C SER A 117 -13.69 -3.66 -4.01
N ASN A 118 -14.37 -4.78 -3.75
CA ASN A 118 -15.82 -4.90 -3.94
C ASN A 118 -16.62 -4.07 -2.90
N LYS A 119 -15.97 -3.62 -1.82
CA LYS A 119 -16.59 -2.87 -0.74
C LYS A 119 -15.70 -1.68 -0.39
N SER A 120 -16.20 -0.72 0.39
CA SER A 120 -15.36 0.38 0.88
C SER A 120 -14.14 -0.17 1.63
N PRO A 121 -12.91 0.27 1.28
CA PRO A 121 -11.69 -0.14 1.95
C PRO A 121 -11.69 0.41 3.38
N PHE A 122 -11.24 -0.41 4.32
CA PHE A 122 -10.92 0.07 5.66
C PHE A 122 -9.47 0.58 5.64
N TYR A 123 -9.22 1.73 6.27
CA TYR A 123 -7.89 2.33 6.32
C TYR A 123 -7.65 3.03 7.66
N LEU A 124 -6.36 3.18 8.01
CA LEU A 124 -5.89 3.80 9.24
C LEU A 124 -4.57 4.53 8.98
N VAL A 125 -4.49 5.78 9.44
CA VAL A 125 -3.25 6.58 9.39
C VAL A 125 -2.46 6.38 10.69
N SER A 126 -1.15 6.18 10.60
CA SER A 126 -0.25 6.12 11.76
C SER A 126 -0.24 7.45 12.53
N ALA A 127 0.16 7.43 13.80
CA ALA A 127 0.12 8.63 14.64
C ALA A 127 1.07 9.72 14.09
N ASP A 128 2.22 9.29 13.58
CA ASP A 128 3.21 10.15 12.93
C ASP A 128 2.90 10.50 11.47
N LYS A 129 1.77 10.00 10.92
CA LYS A 129 1.32 10.18 9.54
C LYS A 129 2.30 9.69 8.46
N LYS A 130 3.32 8.90 8.82
CA LYS A 130 4.27 8.34 7.84
C LYS A 130 3.71 7.14 7.10
N PHE A 131 2.75 6.45 7.70
CA PHE A 131 2.22 5.20 7.17
C PHE A 131 0.69 5.21 7.14
N ILE A 132 0.15 4.60 6.10
CA ILE A 132 -1.30 4.41 5.95
C ILE A 132 -1.53 2.93 5.73
N TYR A 133 -2.14 2.29 6.72
CA TYR A 133 -2.63 0.92 6.58
C TYR A 133 -3.96 0.94 5.85
N PHE A 134 -4.18 0.00 4.94
CA PHE A 134 -5.47 -0.22 4.34
C PHE A 134 -5.65 -1.68 3.92
N CYS A 135 -6.90 -2.10 3.80
CA CYS A 135 -7.24 -3.46 3.46
C CYS A 135 -8.11 -3.53 2.19
N GLU A 136 -7.82 -4.51 1.34
CA GLU A 136 -8.47 -4.67 0.04
C GLU A 136 -9.12 -6.03 -0.09
N GLN A 137 -10.42 -6.03 -0.33
CA GLN A 137 -11.18 -7.24 -0.60
C GLN A 137 -11.20 -7.56 -2.10
N HIS A 138 -10.57 -8.66 -2.49
CA HIS A 138 -10.57 -9.15 -3.85
C HIS A 138 -11.63 -10.24 -4.04
N GLY A 139 -12.56 -10.03 -4.97
CA GLY A 139 -13.61 -10.99 -5.31
C GLY A 139 -14.67 -11.15 -4.21
N GLU A 140 -15.39 -12.27 -4.24
CA GLU A 140 -16.54 -12.53 -3.35
C GLU A 140 -16.16 -13.00 -1.94
N LYS A 141 -14.91 -13.45 -1.74
CA LYS A 141 -14.45 -13.89 -0.42
C LYS A 141 -14.30 -12.70 0.51
N ASP A 142 -14.74 -12.83 1.77
CA ASP A 142 -14.62 -11.78 2.79
C ASP A 142 -13.23 -11.75 3.44
N ASN A 143 -12.21 -11.83 2.58
CA ASN A 143 -10.81 -11.81 2.93
C ASN A 143 -10.18 -10.52 2.43
N CYS A 144 -9.29 -9.98 3.23
CA CYS A 144 -8.57 -8.76 2.99
C CYS A 144 -7.09 -9.04 2.73
N SER A 145 -6.63 -8.53 1.59
CA SER A 145 -5.22 -8.29 1.36
C SER A 145 -4.82 -7.03 2.12
N ASN A 146 -3.81 -7.13 2.96
CA ASN A 146 -3.41 -6.03 3.84
C ASN A 146 -2.21 -5.29 3.25
N PHE A 147 -2.28 -3.96 3.22
CA PHE A 147 -1.26 -3.10 2.65
C PHE A 147 -0.91 -1.94 3.59
N ILE A 148 0.29 -1.41 3.40
CA ILE A 148 0.75 -0.15 4.00
C ILE A 148 1.33 0.71 2.89
N PHE A 149 0.89 1.96 2.83
CA PHE A 149 1.52 3.00 2.04
C PHE A 149 2.50 3.79 2.90
N ASP A 150 3.76 3.86 2.47
CA ASP A 150 4.78 4.77 3.03
C ASP A 150 4.68 6.12 2.33
N VAL A 151 4.22 7.13 3.08
CA VAL A 151 3.95 8.48 2.57
C VAL A 151 5.23 9.15 2.07
N LYS A 152 6.35 8.94 2.78
CA LYS A 152 7.61 9.61 2.45
C LYS A 152 8.22 9.06 1.17
N SER A 153 8.21 7.73 1.02
CA SER A 153 8.78 7.08 -0.15
C SER A 153 7.79 6.89 -1.29
N SER A 154 6.51 7.19 -1.07
CA SER A 154 5.40 7.00 -2.01
C SER A 154 5.32 5.56 -2.53
N ASN A 155 5.63 4.59 -1.65
CA ASN A 155 5.65 3.18 -1.99
C ASN A 155 4.58 2.42 -1.22
N MET A 156 3.94 1.48 -1.93
CA MET A 156 3.02 0.54 -1.33
C MET A 156 3.74 -0.76 -0.99
N HIS A 157 3.47 -1.27 0.21
CA HIS A 157 3.99 -2.52 0.73
C HIS A 157 2.83 -3.44 1.10
N PHE A 158 2.85 -4.68 0.66
CA PHE A 158 1.97 -5.68 1.24
C PHE A 158 2.46 -6.04 2.65
N VAL A 159 1.52 -6.13 3.60
CA VAL A 159 1.84 -6.63 4.93
C VAL A 159 2.25 -8.09 4.78
N ASN A 160 3.37 -8.46 5.40
CA ASN A 160 3.96 -9.77 5.21
C ASN A 160 4.60 -10.31 6.48
N ASN A 161 4.61 -11.64 6.56
CA ASN A 161 5.45 -12.40 7.48
C ASN A 161 6.46 -13.16 6.62
N GLU A 162 7.76 -12.95 6.86
CA GLU A 162 8.84 -13.59 6.07
C GLU A 162 8.67 -13.45 4.54
N LYS A 163 8.26 -12.27 4.07
CA LYS A 163 7.97 -11.95 2.65
C LYS A 163 6.73 -12.63 2.06
N GLN A 164 6.02 -13.45 2.84
CA GLN A 164 4.73 -13.99 2.42
C GLN A 164 3.63 -12.99 2.76
N LYS A 165 2.85 -12.62 1.75
CA LYS A 165 1.70 -11.73 1.92
C LYS A 165 0.71 -12.35 2.88
N ILE A 166 0.28 -11.57 3.87
CA ILE A 166 -0.77 -11.99 4.79
C ILE A 166 -2.14 -11.67 4.19
N VAL A 167 -3.06 -12.62 4.33
CA VAL A 167 -4.47 -12.42 4.03
C VAL A 167 -5.27 -12.77 5.27
N THR A 168 -6.14 -11.85 5.67
CA THR A 168 -6.93 -11.98 6.90
C THR A 168 -8.41 -11.91 6.58
N PRO A 169 -9.30 -12.50 7.40
CA PRO A 169 -10.71 -12.19 7.34
C PRO A 169 -10.95 -10.69 7.51
N ARG A 170 -11.96 -10.12 6.84
CA ARG A 170 -12.28 -8.69 6.90
C ARG A 170 -12.47 -8.19 8.34
N GLN A 171 -13.20 -8.94 9.14
CA GLN A 171 -13.44 -8.65 10.56
C GLN A 171 -12.15 -8.57 11.42
N VAL A 172 -11.05 -9.20 10.97
CA VAL A 172 -9.74 -9.10 11.63
C VAL A 172 -9.02 -7.84 11.15
N ALA A 173 -9.06 -7.57 9.84
CA ALA A 173 -8.44 -6.38 9.25
C ALA A 173 -9.06 -5.05 9.75
N GLU A 174 -10.39 -5.02 9.93
CA GLU A 174 -11.13 -3.86 10.44
C GLU A 174 -10.90 -3.59 11.95
N LYS A 175 -10.29 -4.54 12.66
CA LYS A 175 -9.85 -4.38 14.05
C LYS A 175 -8.37 -4.03 14.17
N ALA A 176 -7.68 -3.81 13.05
CA ALA A 176 -6.31 -3.36 13.07
C ALA A 176 -6.17 -2.02 13.81
N TYR A 177 -5.01 -1.76 14.39
CA TYR A 177 -4.72 -0.48 15.02
C TYR A 177 -3.21 -0.20 15.05
N TRP A 178 -2.88 1.08 15.15
CA TRP A 178 -1.53 1.56 15.45
C TRP A 178 -1.38 1.72 16.96
N ARG A 179 -0.28 1.20 17.52
CA ARG A 179 0.16 1.54 18.88
C ARG A 179 0.81 2.92 18.89
N GLU A 180 1.04 3.46 20.08
CA GLU A 180 1.67 4.79 20.28
C GLU A 180 3.10 4.89 19.70
N ASP A 181 3.77 3.76 19.50
CA ASP A 181 5.10 3.64 18.91
C ASP A 181 5.06 3.34 17.40
N ASP A 182 3.94 3.64 16.72
CA ASP A 182 3.70 3.36 15.28
C ASP A 182 3.89 1.87 14.91
N ILE A 183 3.69 0.98 15.88
CA ILE A 183 3.63 -0.47 15.66
C ILE A 183 2.23 -0.86 15.20
N LEU A 184 2.14 -1.51 14.04
CA LEU A 184 0.88 -2.01 13.49
C LEU A 184 0.51 -3.33 14.17
N VAL A 185 -0.76 -3.47 14.55
CA VAL A 185 -1.35 -4.74 15.00
C VAL A 185 -2.52 -5.11 14.10
N VAL A 186 -2.54 -6.34 13.61
CA VAL A 186 -3.63 -6.92 12.80
C VAL A 186 -3.95 -8.33 13.31
N GLY A 187 -4.97 -8.46 14.15
CA GLY A 187 -5.24 -9.71 14.88
C GLY A 187 -4.05 -10.12 15.75
N ASP A 188 -3.59 -11.37 15.62
CA ASP A 188 -2.44 -11.90 16.37
C ASP A 188 -1.07 -11.48 15.79
N LEU A 189 -1.09 -10.69 14.71
CA LEU A 189 0.12 -10.21 14.04
C LEU A 189 0.50 -8.84 14.55
N THR A 190 1.78 -8.65 14.85
CA THR A 190 2.33 -7.36 15.28
C THR A 190 3.55 -7.02 14.42
N SER A 191 3.69 -5.76 14.01
CA SER A 191 4.87 -5.33 13.28
C SER A 191 6.13 -5.44 14.12
N VAL A 192 7.24 -5.74 13.46
CA VAL A 192 8.53 -5.96 14.13
C VAL A 192 9.13 -4.64 14.62
N ASN A 193 8.92 -3.56 13.87
CA ASN A 193 9.35 -2.21 14.22
C ASN A 193 8.47 -1.14 13.55
N SER A 194 8.67 0.10 13.97
CA SER A 194 7.95 1.29 13.51
C SER A 194 8.39 1.79 12.14
N ASP A 195 9.64 1.52 11.73
CA ASP A 195 10.19 1.99 10.44
C ASP A 195 9.78 1.10 9.25
N THR A 196 9.42 -0.16 9.52
CA THR A 196 8.98 -1.13 8.52
C THR A 196 7.72 -1.86 9.00
N PRO A 197 6.61 -1.14 9.24
CA PRO A 197 5.42 -1.71 9.88
C PRO A 197 4.73 -2.78 9.04
N TRP A 198 5.07 -2.90 7.76
CA TRP A 198 4.57 -3.96 6.87
C TRP A 198 5.20 -5.33 7.12
N LYS A 199 6.25 -5.42 7.95
CA LYS A 199 6.83 -6.70 8.38
C LYS A 199 6.26 -7.09 9.73
N VAL A 200 5.50 -8.17 9.78
CA VAL A 200 4.80 -8.63 10.97
C VAL A 200 5.23 -10.03 11.38
N ILE A 201 5.09 -10.31 12.67
CA ILE A 201 5.28 -11.64 13.28
C ILE A 201 4.04 -12.01 14.08
N LYS A 202 3.78 -13.31 14.20
CA LYS A 202 2.75 -13.83 15.11
C LYS A 202 3.28 -13.75 16.55
N LYS A 203 2.52 -13.11 17.44
CA LYS A 203 2.80 -13.11 18.87
C LYS A 203 2.08 -14.24 19.58
#